data_AF-A0A0M3JFR3-F1
#
_entry.id   AF-A0A0M3JFR3-F1
#
_cell.length_a   1.000
_cell.length_b   1.000
_cell.length_c   1.000
_cell.angle_alpha   90.00
_cell.angle_beta   90.00
_cell.angle_gamma   90.00
#
_symmetry.space_group_name_H-M   'P 1'
#
loop_
_entity.id
_entity.type
_entity.pdbx_description
1 polymer ?
#
loop_
_entity_poly.entity_id
_entity_poly.type
_entity_poly.pdbx_seq_one_letter_code
_entity_poly.pdbx_strand_id
1 'polypeptide(L)'
;MKSMLLALNSVETPVGYAWLSLFKNDRLVIERDEQEVSLPIAVDLPSGYINYQSFGLGKDHAGPEIRWVDSGKHLFRVRLRLISSIFTSEPRIQAFFQSCQKLQRIGLLGDAAEKTSVCF
;
A
#
# COMPACT_ATOMS: atom_id res chain seq x y z
N MET A 1 5.90 0.21 -32.57
CA MET A 1 6.13 -1.10 -33.24
C MET A 1 5.00 -2.02 -32.85
N LYS A 2 4.08 -2.25 -33.79
CA LYS A 2 3.01 -3.26 -33.68
C LYS A 2 3.54 -4.58 -34.23
N SER A 3 3.42 -5.64 -33.45
CA SER A 3 3.44 -7.05 -33.83
C SER A 3 2.82 -7.78 -32.61
N MET A 4 1.59 -8.33 -32.56
CA MET A 4 0.85 -9.21 -33.50
C MET A 4 1.77 -10.34 -33.97
N LEU A 5 1.58 -11.63 -33.70
CA LEU A 5 0.42 -12.52 -33.50
C LEU A 5 0.95 -13.76 -32.70
N LEU A 6 0.25 -14.52 -31.87
CA LEU A 6 -0.96 -15.33 -32.08
C LEU A 6 -1.44 -15.79 -30.69
N ALA A 7 -2.58 -15.29 -30.21
CA ALA A 7 -3.42 -16.02 -29.28
C ALA A 7 -4.85 -15.70 -29.67
N LEU A 8 -5.54 -16.71 -30.18
CA LEU A 8 -6.88 -16.64 -30.71
C LEU A 8 -7.85 -16.18 -29.60
N ASN A 9 -8.28 -14.91 -29.64
CA ASN A 9 -9.53 -14.39 -29.07
C ASN A 9 -9.94 -14.84 -27.64
N SER A 10 -9.03 -14.86 -26.66
CA SER A 10 -9.47 -14.67 -25.27
C SER A 10 -9.44 -13.18 -24.98
N VAL A 11 -10.59 -12.51 -25.08
CA VAL A 11 -10.74 -11.17 -24.50
C VAL A 11 -10.51 -11.36 -23.00
N GLU A 12 -9.30 -11.06 -22.52
CA GLU A 12 -8.96 -11.11 -21.10
C GLU A 12 -9.98 -10.25 -20.36
N THR A 13 -10.93 -10.91 -19.69
CA THR A 13 -11.99 -10.21 -18.97
C THR A 13 -11.42 -9.86 -17.60
N PRO A 14 -11.41 -8.58 -17.20
CA PRO A 14 -10.89 -8.19 -15.90
C PRO A 14 -11.71 -8.86 -14.79
N VAL A 15 -11.04 -9.50 -13.84
CA VAL A 15 -11.65 -10.22 -12.71
C VAL A 15 -12.11 -9.25 -11.60
N GLY A 16 -11.55 -8.03 -11.57
CA GLY A 16 -11.92 -6.96 -10.64
C GLY A 16 -10.80 -5.95 -10.42
N TYR A 17 -10.92 -5.18 -9.35
CA TYR A 17 -10.03 -4.07 -9.00
C TYR A 17 -9.51 -4.22 -7.57
N ALA A 18 -8.23 -3.91 -7.36
CA ALA A 18 -7.63 -3.85 -6.03
C ALA A 18 -6.80 -2.57 -5.91
N TRP A 19 -6.76 -1.99 -4.72
CA TRP A 19 -5.98 -0.79 -4.43
C TRP A 19 -5.36 -0.88 -3.04
N LEU A 20 -4.25 -0.15 -2.87
CA LEU A 20 -3.55 0.00 -1.60
C LEU A 20 -3.08 1.45 -1.49
N SER A 21 -3.53 2.16 -0.45
CA SER A 21 -2.93 3.45 -0.13
C SER A 21 -1.54 3.22 0.44
N LEU A 22 -0.51 3.72 -0.25
CA LEU A 22 0.87 3.61 0.22
C LEU A 22 1.15 4.53 1.41
N PHE A 23 0.32 5.54 1.62
CA PHE A 23 0.48 6.57 2.65
C PHE A 23 -0.79 6.71 3.49
N LYS A 24 -0.66 6.70 4.81
CA LYS A 24 -1.75 6.86 5.76
C LYS A 24 -1.27 7.63 6.98
N ASN A 25 -1.98 8.69 7.37
CA ASN A 25 -1.64 9.53 8.54
C ASN A 25 -0.18 10.01 8.52
N ASP A 26 0.26 10.54 7.38
CA ASP A 26 1.64 10.99 7.15
C ASP A 26 2.73 9.89 7.24
N ARG A 27 2.34 8.63 7.06
CA ARG A 27 3.24 7.48 7.16
C ARG A 27 3.11 6.55 5.97
N LEU A 28 4.24 6.11 5.44
CA LEU A 28 4.25 4.99 4.50
C LEU A 28 3.78 3.71 5.19
N VAL A 29 2.87 2.99 4.53
CA VAL A 29 2.39 1.66 4.98
C VAL A 29 3.48 0.59 4.82
N ILE A 30 4.48 0.85 3.98
CA ILE A 30 5.63 -0.03 3.78
C ILE A 30 6.67 0.23 4.87
N GLU A 31 6.60 -0.53 5.96
CA GLU A 31 7.53 -0.40 7.10
C GLU A 31 8.83 -1.22 6.95
N ARG A 32 8.88 -2.12 5.96
CA ARG A 32 10.00 -3.04 5.70
C ARG A 32 10.52 -2.88 4.27
N ASP A 33 11.76 -3.29 4.02
CA ASP A 33 12.35 -3.28 2.66
C ASP A 33 11.48 -4.06 1.67
N GLU A 34 11.01 -5.24 2.10
CA GLU A 34 10.03 -6.03 1.37
C GLU A 34 8.78 -6.25 2.23
N GLN A 35 7.60 -5.96 1.66
CA GLN A 35 6.30 -6.16 2.30
C GLN A 35 5.37 -6.92 1.36
N GLU A 36 4.90 -8.08 1.81
CA GLU A 36 3.83 -8.82 1.16
C GLU A 36 2.48 -8.32 1.69
N VAL A 37 1.56 -7.97 0.79
CA VAL A 37 0.21 -7.50 1.11
C VAL A 37 -0.79 -8.34 0.33
N SER A 38 -1.73 -8.93 1.06
CA SER A 38 -2.89 -9.58 0.45
C SER A 38 -4.03 -8.57 0.41
N LEU A 39 -4.64 -8.37 -0.75
CA LEU A 39 -5.68 -7.39 -1.02
C LEU A 39 -7.00 -8.09 -1.41
N PRO A 40 -8.14 -7.56 -0.97
CA PRO A 40 -9.43 -7.97 -1.50
C PRO A 40 -9.59 -7.43 -2.93
N ILE A 41 -10.45 -8.09 -3.72
CA ILE A 41 -10.76 -7.70 -5.10
C ILE A 41 -12.20 -7.17 -5.12
N ALA A 42 -12.40 -5.93 -5.58
CA ALA A 42 -13.70 -5.36 -5.83
C ALA A 42 -14.21 -5.71 -7.24
N VAL A 43 -15.51 -5.92 -7.38
CA VAL A 43 -16.17 -6.21 -8.66
C VAL A 43 -16.10 -5.00 -9.60
N ASP A 44 -16.22 -3.81 -9.04
CA ASP A 44 -16.16 -2.53 -9.72
C ASP A 44 -15.31 -1.54 -8.91
N LEU A 45 -14.86 -0.47 -9.57
CA LEU A 45 -14.06 0.58 -8.94
C LEU A 45 -15.01 1.73 -8.51
N PRO A 46 -15.39 1.82 -7.23
CA PRO A 46 -16.33 2.85 -6.79
C PRO A 46 -15.68 4.24 -6.81
N SER A 47 -16.50 5.29 -6.95
CA SER A 47 -16.02 6.66 -6.79
C SER A 47 -15.45 6.86 -5.39
N GLY A 48 -14.28 7.47 -5.28
CA GLY A 48 -13.60 7.66 -4.00
C GLY A 48 -12.96 6.39 -3.42
N TYR A 49 -12.72 5.34 -4.22
CA TYR A 49 -12.05 4.10 -3.76
C TYR A 49 -10.75 4.35 -2.97
N ILE A 50 -9.98 5.39 -3.32
CA ILE A 50 -8.73 5.74 -2.62
C ILE A 50 -8.96 6.20 -1.18
N ASN A 51 -10.11 6.81 -0.91
CA ASN A 51 -10.52 7.28 0.42
C ASN A 51 -11.26 6.20 1.20
N TYR A 52 -11.38 4.97 0.67
CA TYR A 52 -11.95 3.86 1.41
C TYR A 52 -11.10 3.59 2.66
N GLN A 53 -11.64 3.94 3.81
CA GLN A 53 -11.04 3.62 5.08
C GLN A 53 -11.60 2.27 5.54
N SER A 54 -10.77 1.23 5.45
CA SER A 54 -11.03 -0.02 6.18
C SER A 54 -10.80 0.25 7.68
N PHE A 55 -11.68 1.05 8.29
CA PHE A 55 -11.81 1.13 9.72
C PHE A 55 -12.63 -0.10 10.12
N GLY A 56 -12.00 -1.05 10.80
CA GLY A 56 -12.65 -2.23 11.37
C GLY A 56 -13.61 -1.89 12.52
N LEU A 57 -14.43 -0.85 12.35
CA LEU A 57 -15.43 -0.36 13.29
C LEU A 57 -16.77 -0.35 12.57
N GLY A 58 -17.74 -1.01 13.19
CA GLY A 58 -18.99 -1.41 12.56
C GLY A 58 -19.83 -0.27 11.99
N LYS A 59 -20.65 -0.68 11.01
CA LYS A 59 -21.99 -0.21 10.63
C LYS A 59 -22.29 1.25 10.28
N ASP A 60 -21.44 2.23 10.55
CA ASP A 60 -21.73 3.62 10.14
C ASP A 60 -20.83 4.04 8.97
N HIS A 61 -21.35 3.76 7.77
CA HIS A 61 -20.67 3.78 6.47
C HIS A 61 -20.48 5.20 5.93
N ALA A 62 -19.43 5.90 6.35
CA ALA A 62 -18.97 7.13 5.69
C ALA A 62 -18.04 6.85 4.49
N GLY A 63 -18.19 5.70 3.82
CA GLY A 63 -17.37 5.27 2.69
C GLY A 63 -18.21 4.80 1.51
N PRO A 64 -17.66 4.79 0.28
CA PRO A 64 -18.38 4.27 -0.87
C PRO A 64 -18.79 2.81 -0.67
N GLU A 65 -19.98 2.44 -1.11
CA GLU A 65 -20.43 1.05 -1.10
C GLU A 65 -19.58 0.24 -2.08
N ILE A 66 -18.91 -0.81 -1.57
CA ILE A 66 -17.99 -1.63 -2.36
C ILE A 66 -18.54 -3.04 -2.48
N ARG A 67 -18.69 -3.52 -3.71
CA ARG A 67 -19.01 -4.92 -3.98
C ARG A 67 -17.72 -5.72 -4.09
N TRP A 68 -17.58 -6.71 -3.23
CA TRP A 68 -16.38 -7.55 -3.18
C TRP A 68 -16.56 -8.88 -3.91
N VAL A 69 -15.51 -9.33 -4.59
CA VAL A 69 -15.38 -10.68 -5.12
C VAL A 69 -15.18 -11.65 -3.94
N ASP A 70 -15.83 -12.82 -4.02
CA ASP A 70 -15.71 -13.91 -3.03
C ASP A 70 -15.86 -13.40 -1.57
N SER A 71 -16.84 -12.53 -1.34
CA SER A 71 -17.15 -11.94 -0.02
C SER A 71 -15.98 -11.19 0.63
N GLY A 72 -15.08 -10.60 -0.16
CA GLY A 72 -13.96 -9.79 0.36
C GLY A 72 -12.75 -10.60 0.77
N LYS A 73 -12.63 -11.87 0.34
CA LYS A 73 -11.40 -12.63 0.55
C LYS A 73 -10.21 -11.93 -0.10
N HIS A 74 -9.08 -12.00 0.59
CA HIS A 74 -7.81 -11.43 0.12
C HIS A 74 -7.15 -12.38 -0.88
N LEU A 75 -7.70 -12.42 -2.10
CA LEU A 75 -7.30 -13.33 -3.15
C LEU A 75 -6.09 -12.81 -3.96
N PHE A 76 -5.89 -11.50 -3.97
CA PHE A 76 -4.80 -10.89 -4.73
C PHE A 76 -3.61 -10.62 -3.83
N ARG A 77 -2.43 -11.11 -4.20
CA ARG A 77 -1.22 -10.93 -3.39
C ARG A 77 -0.16 -10.17 -4.15
N VAL A 78 0.37 -9.13 -3.53
CA VAL A 78 1.44 -8.31 -4.09
C VAL A 78 2.61 -8.26 -3.12
N ARG A 79 3.82 -8.30 -3.69
CA ARG A 79 5.06 -8.01 -2.96
C ARG A 79 5.56 -6.66 -3.41
N LEU A 80 5.79 -5.79 -2.44
CA LEU A 80 6.29 -4.44 -2.65
C LEU A 80 7.69 -4.35 -2.08
N ARG A 81 8.61 -3.83 -2.89
CA ARG A 81 9.96 -3.48 -2.44
C ARG A 81 10.11 -1.97 -2.45
N LEU A 82 10.44 -1.40 -1.30
CA LEU A 82 10.64 0.04 -1.19
C LEU A 82 12.09 0.40 -1.53
N ILE A 83 12.27 1.12 -2.63
CA ILE A 83 13.57 1.62 -3.07
C ILE A 83 13.57 3.13 -2.85
N SER A 84 14.36 3.62 -1.89
CA SER A 84 14.57 5.05 -1.66
C SER A 84 16.01 5.30 -1.19
N SER A 85 16.46 6.56 -1.19
CA SER A 85 17.80 6.93 -0.69
C SER A 85 18.01 6.63 0.80
N ILE A 86 16.93 6.41 1.54
CA ILE A 86 16.91 6.12 2.98
C ILE A 86 16.75 4.61 3.24
N PHE A 87 16.13 3.89 2.29
CA PHE A 87 16.03 2.43 2.32
C PHE A 87 17.25 1.82 1.63
N THR A 88 18.28 1.58 2.42
CA THR A 88 19.57 1.09 1.92
C THR A 88 19.51 -0.41 1.64
N SER A 89 20.23 -0.87 0.62
CA SER A 89 20.40 -2.31 0.36
C SER A 89 21.21 -3.06 1.42
N GLU A 90 21.86 -2.34 2.35
CA GLU A 90 22.65 -2.92 3.44
C GLU A 90 21.78 -3.14 4.69
N PRO A 91 21.56 -4.39 5.13
CA PRO A 91 20.63 -4.70 6.22
C PRO A 91 20.94 -4.00 7.54
N ARG A 92 22.23 -3.78 7.86
CA ARG A 92 22.64 -3.15 9.13
C ARG A 92 22.27 -1.67 9.17
N ILE A 93 22.48 -0.97 8.05
CA ILE A 93 22.15 0.45 7.92
C ILE A 93 20.62 0.62 7.93
N GLN A 94 19.92 -0.29 7.26
CA GLN A 94 18.46 -0.34 7.29
C GLN A 94 17.91 -0.50 8.72
N ALA A 95 18.46 -1.44 9.50
CA ALA A 95 18.06 -1.66 10.88
C ALA A 95 18.33 -0.45 11.79
N PHE A 96 19.42 0.28 11.52
CA PHE A 96 19.74 1.53 12.21
C PHE A 96 18.69 2.61 11.94
N PHE A 97 18.38 2.90 10.68
CA PHE A 97 17.37 3.91 10.34
C PHE A 97 15.97 3.56 10.87
N GLN A 98 15.59 2.28 10.81
CA GLN A 98 14.34 1.82 11.41
C GLN A 98 14.32 2.02 12.94
N SER A 99 15.46 1.85 13.61
CA SER A 99 15.59 2.09 15.06
C SER A 99 15.50 3.58 15.40
N CYS A 100 16.13 4.46 14.61
CA CYS A 100 15.98 5.91 14.75
C CYS A 100 14.51 6.33 14.58
N GLN A 101 13.83 5.81 13.56
CA GLN A 101 12.41 6.09 13.33
C GLN A 101 11.52 5.59 14.47
N LYS A 102 11.84 4.43 15.08
CA LYS A 102 11.17 3.92 16.29
C LYS A 102 11.41 4.82 17.49
N LEU A 103 12.63 5.32 17.68
CA LEU A 103 13.00 6.15 18.81
C LEU A 103 12.38 7.56 18.72
N GLN A 104 12.34 8.12 17.52
CA GLN A 104 11.58 9.35 17.23
C GLN A 104 10.09 9.16 17.54
N ARG A 105 9.51 7.99 17.21
CA ARG A 105 8.11 7.67 17.56
C ARG A 105 7.82 7.64 19.06
N ILE A 106 8.80 7.30 19.90
CA ILE A 106 8.63 7.22 21.36
C ILE A 106 8.94 8.58 22.03
N GLY A 107 9.33 9.60 21.25
CA GLY A 107 9.63 10.95 21.77
C GLY A 107 10.96 11.04 22.52
N LEU A 108 11.85 10.06 22.33
CA LEU A 108 13.15 9.99 23.01
C LEU A 108 14.28 10.66 22.21
N LEU A 109 14.05 10.97 20.93
CA LEU A 109 14.81 11.97 20.19
C LEU A 109 14.01 13.27 20.26
N GLY A 110 14.55 14.30 20.91
CA GLY A 110 13.91 15.61 21.00
C GLY A 110 13.52 16.15 19.62
N ASP A 111 12.51 17.02 19.61
CA ASP A 111 11.88 17.59 18.42
C ASP A 111 12.86 18.51 17.65
N ALA A 112 13.81 17.90 16.94
CA ALA A 112 14.63 18.53 15.92
C ALA A 112 14.06 18.21 14.53
N ALA A 113 12.73 18.07 14.44
CA ALA A 113 12.01 17.74 13.22
C ALA A 113 11.22 18.94 12.67
N GLU A 114 11.63 20.17 12.95
CA GLU A 114 11.18 21.30 12.16
C GLU A 114 12.09 21.41 10.92
N LYS A 115 11.54 21.05 9.75
CA LYS A 115 12.16 21.06 8.41
C LYS A 115 13.13 19.92 8.09
N THR A 116 12.71 18.69 8.29
CA THR A 116 13.09 17.66 7.32
C THR A 116 11.84 17.31 6.53
N SER A 117 11.60 18.10 5.49
CA SER A 117 11.00 17.60 4.25
C SER A 117 11.91 16.45 3.78
N VAL A 118 11.74 15.29 4.40
CA VAL A 118 12.28 14.05 3.88
C VAL A 118 11.33 13.71 2.75
N CYS A 119 11.78 13.99 1.53
CA CYS A 119 11.02 13.72 0.32
C CYS A 119 10.47 12.28 0.35
N PHE A 120 9.14 12.20 0.26
CA PHE A 120 8.45 11.08 -0.35
C PHE A 120 8.05 11.49 -1.77
#